data_AF-A0A9E1JIJ7-F1
#
_entry.id   AF-A0A9E1JIJ7-F1
#
_cell.length_a   1.000
_cell.length_b   1.000
_cell.length_c   1.000
_cell.angle_alpha   90.00
_cell.angle_beta   90.00
_cell.angle_gamma   90.00
#
_symmetry.space_group_name_H-M   'P 1'
#
loop_
_entity.id
_entity.type
_entity.pdbx_description
1 polymer ?
#
loop_
_entity_poly.entity_id
_entity_poly.type
_entity_poly.pdbx_seq_one_letter_code
_entity_poly.pdbx_strand_id
1 'polypeptide(L)'
;MQFHERTIKIIIDESKCDGCTTHACVDACKTFSRSILGLKDGKPVVEDSADELARKGTECLACEYECWFRGNGAITIEVPIKGLSEYRQRHGTN
;
A
#
# COMPACT_ATOMS: atom_id res chain seq x y z
N MET A 1 8.57 5.62 4.15
CA MET A 1 9.17 4.46 3.44
C MET A 1 8.45 4.16 2.12
N GLN A 2 9.06 3.38 1.22
CA GLN A 2 8.40 2.87 0.01
C GLN A 2 8.89 1.46 -0.35
N PHE A 3 8.02 0.63 -0.90
CA PHE A 3 8.36 -0.72 -1.39
C PHE A 3 7.45 -1.11 -2.56
N HIS A 4 7.80 -2.19 -3.25
CA HIS A 4 7.03 -2.71 -4.36
C HIS A 4 6.49 -4.10 -4.01
N GLU A 5 5.30 -4.39 -4.51
CA GLU A 5 4.90 -5.76 -4.79
C GLU A 5 5.28 -6.08 -6.24
N ARG A 6 4.49 -6.91 -6.95
CA ARG A 6 4.86 -7.35 -8.30
C ARG A 6 4.74 -6.23 -9.35
N THR A 7 3.65 -5.48 -9.31
CA THR A 7 3.32 -4.44 -10.30
C THR A 7 2.92 -3.11 -9.67
N ILE A 8 2.56 -3.11 -8.38
CA ILE A 8 2.19 -1.91 -7.64
C ILE A 8 3.32 -1.41 -6.75
N LYS A 9 3.27 -0.11 -6.44
CA LYS A 9 4.18 0.55 -5.50
C LYS A 9 3.41 1.08 -4.31
N ILE A 10 3.88 0.77 -3.11
CA ILE A 10 3.31 1.24 -1.85
C ILE A 10 4.22 2.32 -1.28
N ILE A 11 3.64 3.47 -0.97
CA ILE A 11 4.34 4.62 -0.39
C ILE A 11 3.69 4.92 0.95
N ILE A 12 4.51 5.03 2.00
CA ILE A 12 4.06 5.37 3.35
C ILE A 12 4.77 6.63 3.82
N ASP A 13 4.01 7.68 4.04
CA ASP A 13 4.44 8.92 4.68
C ASP A 13 4.53 8.73 6.19
N GLU A 14 5.72 8.35 6.67
CA GLU A 14 5.97 8.03 8.08
C GLU A 14 5.81 9.23 9.03
N SER A 15 5.79 10.46 8.51
CA SER A 15 5.51 11.67 9.30
C SER A 15 4.05 11.73 9.72
N LYS A 16 3.15 11.14 8.92
CA LYS A 16 1.72 11.02 9.24
C LYS A 16 1.43 9.84 10.16
N CYS A 17 2.36 8.90 10.33
CA CYS A 17 2.17 7.77 11.22
C CYS A 17 2.36 8.14 12.71
N ASP A 18 3.00 9.28 13.00
CA ASP A 18 3.20 9.74 14.37
C ASP A 18 1.85 9.97 15.07
N GLY A 19 1.68 9.33 16.23
CA GLY A 19 0.45 9.41 17.02
C GLY A 19 -0.77 8.69 16.43
N CYS A 20 -0.60 7.90 15.35
CA CYS A 20 -1.67 7.02 14.88
C CYS A 20 -2.01 5.99 15.97
N THR A 21 -3.27 5.90 16.40
CA THR A 21 -3.68 5.00 17.48
C THR A 21 -4.37 3.72 16.99
N THR A 22 -4.83 3.72 15.74
CA THR A 22 -5.63 2.62 15.19
C THR A 22 -4.78 1.58 14.49
N HIS A 23 -3.72 2.02 13.80
CA HIS A 23 -2.88 1.18 12.94
C HIS A 23 -3.69 0.30 11.99
N ALA A 24 -4.87 0.77 11.57
CA ALA A 24 -5.86 -0.02 10.83
C ALA A 24 -5.30 -0.62 9.53
N CYS A 25 -4.29 0.02 8.93
CA CYS A 25 -3.59 -0.50 7.76
C CYS A 25 -2.85 -1.83 8.01
N VAL A 26 -2.27 -2.02 9.20
CA VAL A 26 -1.57 -3.26 9.58
C VAL A 26 -2.59 -4.38 9.77
N ASP A 27 -3.68 -4.12 10.50
CA ASP A 27 -4.77 -5.09 10.69
C ASP A 27 -5.44 -5.46 9.37
N ALA A 28 -5.62 -4.50 8.48
CA ALA A 28 -6.16 -4.71 7.15
C ALA A 28 -5.22 -5.59 6.29
N CYS A 29 -3.92 -5.32 6.31
CA CYS A 29 -2.93 -6.13 5.58
C CYS A 29 -2.90 -7.57 6.08
N LYS A 30 -3.11 -7.77 7.39
CA LYS A 30 -3.24 -9.10 7.99
C LYS A 30 -4.53 -9.82 7.60
N THR A 31 -5.65 -9.08 7.60
CA THR A 31 -6.99 -9.64 7.32
C THR A 31 -7.19 -9.98 5.84
N PHE A 32 -6.79 -9.08 4.96
CA PHE A 32 -7.13 -9.13 3.53
C PHE A 32 -5.96 -9.54 2.62
N SER A 33 -4.76 -9.70 3.17
CA SER A 33 -3.56 -10.07 2.41
C SER A 33 -2.68 -11.05 3.20
N ARG A 34 -1.35 -10.96 3.07
CA ARG A 34 -0.37 -11.89 3.62
C ARG A 34 0.42 -11.32 4.79
N SER A 35 -0.13 -10.32 5.50
CA SER A 35 0.54 -9.67 6.63
C SER A 35 1.92 -9.11 6.28
N ILE A 36 2.05 -8.48 5.12
CA ILE A 36 3.30 -7.85 4.66
C ILE A 36 3.70 -6.68 5.58
N LEU A 37 2.71 -5.90 6.03
CA LEU A 37 2.92 -4.86 7.01
C LEU A 37 2.96 -5.47 8.42
N GLY A 38 4.05 -5.23 9.13
CA GLY A 38 4.15 -5.37 10.58
C GLY A 38 3.96 -4.03 11.29
N LEU A 39 3.99 -4.04 12.62
CA LEU A 39 3.94 -2.84 13.46
C LEU A 39 5.17 -2.82 14.37
N LYS A 40 5.94 -1.73 14.34
CA LYS A 40 7.09 -1.51 15.22
C LYS A 40 7.14 -0.04 15.63
N ASP A 41 7.28 0.22 16.93
CA ASP A 41 7.33 1.57 17.49
C ASP A 41 6.17 2.48 17.03
N GLY A 42 4.96 1.88 16.89
CA GLY A 42 3.76 2.58 16.43
C GLY A 42 3.69 2.89 14.93
N LYS A 43 4.67 2.45 14.13
CA LYS A 43 4.72 2.67 12.68
C LYS A 43 4.65 1.36 11.90
N PRO A 44 4.00 1.36 10.72
CA PRO A 44 4.03 0.20 9.84
C PRO A 44 5.46 -0.05 9.36
N VAL A 45 5.88 -1.31 9.35
CA VAL A 45 7.20 -1.74 8.87
C VAL A 45 7.08 -2.93 7.93
N VAL A 46 8.12 -3.17 7.14
CA VAL A 46 8.24 -4.32 6.24
C VAL A 46 9.60 -4.97 6.47
N GLU A 47 9.63 -6.28 6.70
CA GLU A 47 10.85 -7.03 7.03
C GLU A 47 11.31 -7.98 5.92
N ASP A 48 10.41 -8.38 5.01
CA ASP A 48 10.71 -9.25 3.89
C ASP A 48 11.61 -8.55 2.83
N SER A 49 12.38 -9.34 2.08
CA SER A 49 13.17 -8.84 0.94
C SER A 49 12.27 -8.39 -0.22
N ALA A 50 12.80 -7.57 -1.13
CA ALA A 50 12.06 -7.12 -2.30
C ALA A 50 11.49 -8.29 -3.15
N ASP A 51 12.26 -9.37 -3.32
CA ASP A 51 11.82 -10.56 -4.06
C ASP A 51 10.67 -11.29 -3.33
N GLU A 52 10.75 -11.39 -2.00
CA GLU A 52 9.69 -11.98 -1.20
C GLU A 52 8.42 -11.11 -1.18
N LEU A 53 8.56 -9.79 -1.17
CA LEU A 53 7.44 -8.85 -1.27
C LEU A 53 6.73 -8.96 -2.63
N ALA A 54 7.49 -9.04 -3.72
CA ALA A 54 6.95 -9.26 -5.06
C ALA A 54 6.26 -10.63 -5.20
N ARG A 55 6.70 -11.64 -4.43
CA ARG A 55 6.14 -12.99 -4.45
C ARG A 55 4.90 -13.15 -3.54
N LYS A 56 4.91 -12.54 -2.35
CA LYS A 56 3.83 -12.63 -1.35
C LYS A 56 2.71 -11.62 -1.58
N GLY A 57 3.05 -10.47 -2.16
CA GLY A 57 2.12 -9.39 -2.50
C GLY A 57 0.91 -9.90 -3.27
N THR A 58 -0.27 -9.54 -2.79
CA THR A 58 -1.55 -9.89 -3.44
C THR A 58 -2.13 -8.71 -4.22
N GLU A 59 -1.43 -7.58 -4.25
CA GLU A 59 -1.79 -6.32 -4.88
C GLU A 59 -3.15 -5.78 -4.40
N CYS A 60 -3.46 -6.02 -3.12
CA CYS A 60 -4.67 -5.51 -2.50
C CYS A 60 -4.51 -4.03 -2.11
N LEU A 61 -5.61 -3.29 -2.09
CA LEU A 61 -5.61 -1.86 -1.71
C LEU A 61 -6.04 -1.63 -0.25
N ALA A 62 -6.18 -2.70 0.53
CA ALA A 62 -6.81 -2.63 1.85
C ALA A 62 -6.05 -1.72 2.83
N CYS A 63 -4.71 -1.74 2.81
CA CYS A 63 -3.92 -0.90 3.71
C CYS A 63 -4.04 0.60 3.39
N GLU A 64 -4.15 0.98 2.11
CA GLU A 64 -4.42 2.36 1.70
C GLU A 64 -5.80 2.81 2.17
N TYR A 65 -6.85 2.06 1.82
CA TYR A 65 -8.22 2.43 2.17
C TYR A 65 -8.45 2.46 3.68
N GLU A 66 -7.95 1.47 4.43
CA GLU A 66 -8.15 1.48 5.89
C GLU A 66 -7.29 2.54 6.59
N CYS A 67 -6.11 2.86 6.06
CA CYS A 67 -5.36 4.03 6.55
C CYS A 67 -6.13 5.33 6.28
N TRP A 68 -6.78 5.45 5.12
CA TRP A 68 -7.56 6.63 4.76
C TRP A 68 -8.84 6.77 5.59
N PHE A 69 -9.60 5.69 5.78
CA PHE A 69 -10.87 5.74 6.50
C PHE A 69 -10.73 5.74 8.03
N ARG A 70 -9.73 5.03 8.56
CA ARG A 70 -9.62 4.73 10.00
C ARG A 70 -8.26 5.03 10.60
N GLY A 71 -7.29 5.47 9.81
CA GLY A 71 -5.98 5.92 10.27
C GLY A 71 -5.72 7.38 9.92
N ASN A 72 -4.45 7.70 9.69
CA ASN A 72 -4.00 9.06 9.41
C ASN A 72 -3.85 9.37 7.90
N GLY A 73 -4.32 8.49 7.01
CA GLY A 73 -4.19 8.69 5.56
C GLY A 73 -2.74 8.80 5.08
N ALA A 74 -1.87 7.94 5.63
CA ALA A 74 -0.42 7.95 5.40
C ALA A 74 0.04 7.11 4.20
N ILE A 75 -0.82 6.23 3.68
CA ILE A 75 -0.46 5.27 2.64
C ILE A 75 -1.04 5.72 1.30
N THR A 76 -0.24 5.62 0.25
CA THR A 76 -0.64 5.77 -1.15
C THR A 76 -0.16 4.57 -1.94
N ILE A 77 -1.02 3.99 -2.77
CA ILE A 77 -0.68 2.87 -3.65
C ILE A 77 -0.77 3.32 -5.11
N GLU A 78 0.36 3.29 -5.79
CA GLU A 78 0.42 3.53 -7.23
C GLU A 78 0.15 2.22 -7.97
N VAL A 79 -0.91 2.19 -8.77
CA VAL A 79 -1.32 1.04 -9.59
C VAL A 79 -1.11 1.37 -11.08
N PRO A 80 0.08 1.16 -11.63
CA PRO A 80 0.34 1.45 -13.03
C PRO A 80 -0.39 0.46 -13.94
N ILE A 81 -1.35 0.97 -14.72
CA ILE A 81 -2.06 0.16 -15.72
C ILE A 81 -1.36 0.35 -17.07
N LYS A 82 -0.57 -0.65 -17.47
CA LYS A 82 0.11 -0.66 -18.77
C LYS A 82 -0.91 -0.50 -19.91
N GLY A 83 -0.69 0.47 -20.78
CA GLY A 83 -1.56 0.73 -21.93
C GLY A 83 -2.76 1.65 -21.64
N LEU A 84 -2.97 2.09 -20.39
CA LEU A 84 -4.13 2.91 -20.04
C LEU A 84 -4.08 4.29 -20.71
N SER A 85 -2.91 4.93 -20.74
CA SER A 85 -2.73 6.24 -21.37
C SER A 85 -3.07 6.18 -22.87
N GLU A 86 -2.56 5.16 -23.56
CA GLU A 86 -2.83 4.91 -24.97
C GLU A 86 -4.32 4.57 -25.20
N TYR A 87 -4.93 3.80 -24.30
CA TYR A 87 -6.36 3.50 -24.36
C TYR A 87 -7.21 4.76 -24.25
N ARG A 88 -6.95 5.62 -23.25
CA ARG A 88 -7.71 6.86 -23.05
C ARG A 88 -7.55 7.85 -24.20
N GLN A 89 -6.37 7.92 -24.82
CA GLN A 89 -6.14 8.68 -26.05
C GLN A 89 -6.99 8.18 -27.22
N ARG A 90 -7.11 6.85 -27.41
CA ARG A 90 -7.89 6.26 -28.51
C ARG A 90 -9.40 6.46 -28.35
N HIS A 91 -9.90 6.47 -27.11
CA HIS A 91 -11.34 6.49 -26.82
C HIS A 91 -11.87 7.85 -26.35
N GLY A 92 -11.01 8.90 -26.31
CA GLY A 92 -11.43 10.25 -25.97
C GLY A 92 -11.83 10.43 -24.50
N THR A 93 -11.21 9.69 -23.59
CA THR A 93 -11.46 9.76 -22.14
C THR A 93 -10.28 10.37 -21.38
N ASN A 94 -9.59 11.32 -22.01
CA ASN A 94 -8.47 12.07 -21.44
C ASN A 94 -8.91 13.40 -20.86
#